data_AF-A0A8I2FTB4-F1
#
_entry.id   AF-A0A8I2FTB4-F1
#
_cell.length_a   1.000
_cell.length_b   1.000
_cell.length_c   1.000
_cell.angle_alpha   90.00
_cell.angle_beta   90.00
_cell.angle_gamma   90.00
#
_symmetry.space_group_name_H-M   'P 1'
#
loop_
_entity.id
_entity.type
_entity.pdbx_description
1 polymer ?
#
loop_
_entity_poly.entity_id
_entity_poly.type
_entity_poly.pdbx_seq_one_letter_code
_entity_poly.pdbx_strand_id
1 'polypeptide(L)' 'MAEENIKEKRLGKKMTMIYWKDGKFWLGKLLEHPEIMTQGLTLEELELNLRDAYLMI' A
#
# COMPACT_ATOMS: atom_id res chain seq x y z
N MET A 1 -2.69 -11.29 -15.38
CA MET A 1 -1.80 -11.56 -14.23
C MET A 1 -2.42 -10.89 -13.01
N ALA A 2 -2.73 -11.65 -11.96
CA ALA A 2 -2.90 -11.21 -10.57
C ALA A 2 -4.03 -10.24 -10.14
N GLU A 3 -5.20 -10.19 -10.80
CA GLU A 3 -6.36 -9.47 -10.21
C GLU A 3 -6.96 -10.20 -8.99
N GLU A 4 -6.67 -11.50 -8.80
CA GLU A 4 -7.28 -12.33 -7.75
C GLU A 4 -6.70 -12.14 -6.33
N ASN A 5 -5.68 -11.28 -6.14
CA ASN A 5 -5.00 -11.12 -4.84
C ASN A 5 -4.97 -9.68 -4.30
N ILE A 6 -5.76 -8.78 -4.86
CA ILE A 6 -5.86 -7.40 -4.39
C ILE A 6 -6.66 -7.35 -3.09
N LYS A 7 -6.09 -6.73 -2.07
CA LYS A 7 -6.68 -6.52 -0.75
C LYS A 7 -6.78 -5.04 -0.45
N GLU A 8 -7.77 -4.69 0.36
CA GLU A 8 -7.98 -3.35 0.87
C GLU A 8 -7.83 -3.34 2.40
N LYS A 9 -7.13 -2.33 2.94
CA LYS A 9 -7.03 -2.09 4.37
C LYS A 9 -7.15 -0.59 4.67
N ARG A 10 -8.09 -0.19 5.53
CA ARG A 10 -8.10 1.17 6.07
C ARG A 10 -6.95 1.38 7.06
N LEU A 11 -6.12 2.38 6.82
CA LEU A 11 -5.01 2.80 7.68
C LEU A 11 -5.37 4.00 8.58
N GLY A 12 -6.50 4.64 8.31
CA GLY A 12 -7.05 5.77 9.08
C GLY A 12 -8.30 6.36 8.41
N LYS A 13 -8.77 7.52 8.88
CA LYS A 13 -9.95 8.20 8.30
C LYS A 13 -9.76 8.70 6.86
N LYS A 14 -8.51 8.87 6.42
CA LYS A 14 -8.15 9.47 5.12
C LYS A 14 -7.19 8.61 4.28
N MET A 15 -6.92 7.37 4.71
CA MET A 15 -5.94 6.51 4.05
C MET A 15 -6.49 5.10 3.95
N THR A 16 -6.67 4.65 2.72
CA THR A 16 -7.10 3.30 2.36
C THR A 16 -6.01 2.68 1.48
N MET A 17 -5.34 1.65 2.01
CA MET A 17 -4.30 0.92 1.29
C MET A 17 -4.92 -0.14 0.40
N ILE A 18 -4.60 -0.11 -0.89
CA ILE A 18 -4.82 -1.19 -1.85
C ILE A 18 -3.50 -1.89 -2.05
N TYR A 19 -3.43 -3.21 -1.83
CA TYR A 19 -2.17 -3.94 -1.84
C TYR A 19 -2.32 -5.38 -2.35
N TRP A 20 -1.22 -5.94 -2.85
CA TRP A 20 -1.12 -7.32 -3.29
C TRP A 20 0.29 -7.85 -3.07
N LYS A 21 0.45 -9.18 -3.06
CA LYS A 21 1.77 -9.83 -3.01
C LYS A 21 2.26 -10.07 -4.43
N ASP A 22 3.49 -9.64 -4.71
CA ASP A 22 4.21 -9.97 -5.93
C ASP A 22 5.61 -10.50 -5.60
N GLY A 23 5.80 -11.80 -5.78
CA GLY A 23 7.00 -12.51 -5.36
C GLY A 23 7.33 -12.29 -3.88
N LYS A 24 8.50 -11.71 -3.60
CA LYS A 24 8.97 -11.42 -2.23
C LYS A 24 8.41 -10.13 -1.66
N PHE A 25 7.81 -9.27 -2.48
CA PHE A 25 7.36 -7.94 -2.07
C PHE A 25 5.85 -7.88 -1.89
N TRP A 26 5.43 -7.05 -0.95
CA TRP A 26 4.11 -6.47 -0.91
C TRP A 26 4.17 -5.15 -1.67
N LEU A 27 3.31 -5.01 -2.67
CA LEU A 27 3.14 -3.78 -3.42
C LEU A 27 1.83 -3.14 -2.97
N GLY A 28 1.81 -1.82 -2.82
CA GLY A 28 0.58 -1.14 -2.47
C GLY A 28 0.58 0.34 -2.79
N LYS A 29 -0.64 0.89 -2.86
CA LYS A 29 -0.91 2.31 -3.09
C LYS A 29 -2.02 2.82 -2.18
N LEU A 30 -2.14 4.12 -2.02
CA LEU A 30 -3.31 4.73 -1.38
C LEU A 30 -4.43 4.89 -2.41
N LEU A 31 -5.66 4.53 -2.05
CA LEU A 31 -6.84 4.74 -2.89
C LEU A 31 -7.11 6.24 -3.11
N GLU A 32 -6.95 7.04 -2.06
CA GLU A 32 -7.19 8.49 -2.08
C GLU A 32 -6.08 9.25 -2.81
N HIS A 33 -4.88 8.68 -2.86
CA HIS A 33 -3.69 9.23 -3.52
C HIS A 33 -2.97 8.13 -4.31
N PRO A 34 -3.49 7.73 -5.50
CA PRO A 34 -2.95 6.64 -6.29
C PRO A 34 -1.50 6.86 -6.77
N GLU A 35 -1.04 8.11 -6.78
CA GLU A 35 0.34 8.51 -7.01
C GLU A 35 1.29 8.05 -5.90
N ILE A 36 0.77 7.85 -4.68
CA ILE A 36 1.53 7.27 -3.57
C ILE A 36 1.48 5.76 -3.71
N MET A 37 2.57 5.21 -4.20
CA MET A 37 2.79 3.79 -4.33
C MET A 37 4.15 3.43 -3.73
N THR A 38 4.17 2.40 -2.90
CA THR A 38 5.40 1.90 -2.29
C THR A 38 5.42 0.37 -2.28
N GLN A 39 6.51 -0.19 -1.79
CA GLN A 39 6.69 -1.62 -1.61
C GLN A 39 7.31 -1.91 -0.25
N GLY A 40 7.16 -3.15 0.23
CA GLY A 40 7.82 -3.65 1.44
C GLY A 40 8.00 -5.16 1.39
N LEU A 41 8.98 -5.71 2.11
CA LEU A 41 9.13 -7.16 2.24
C LEU A 41 8.03 -7.73 3.15
N THR A 42 7.61 -6.96 4.15
CA THR A 42 6.49 -7.25 5.05
C THR A 42 5.32 -6.30 4.82
N LEU A 43 4.12 -6.67 5.30
CA LEU A 43 2.95 -5.81 5.20
C LEU A 43 3.10 -4.56 6.09
N GLU A 44 3.75 -4.71 7.24
CA GLU A 44 4.02 -3.62 8.17
C GLU A 44 5.01 -2.59 7.59
N GLU A 45 6.05 -3.05 6.89
CA GLU A 45 6.98 -2.18 6.16
C GLU A 45 6.26 -1.42 5.03
N LEU A 46 5.39 -2.10 4.27
CA LEU A 46 4.57 -1.43 3.25
C LEU A 46 3.69 -0.33 3.87
N GLU A 47 3.01 -0.62 4.98
CA GLU A 47 2.17 0.36 5.68
C GLU A 47 2.96 1.56 6.20
N LEU A 48 4.15 1.34 6.76
CA LEU A 48 5.04 2.41 7.21
C LEU A 48 5.47 3.29 6.02
N ASN A 49 5.95 2.67 4.94
CA ASN A 49 6.39 3.37 3.74
C ASN A 49 5.27 4.22 3.12
N LEU A 50 4.03 3.70 3.10
CA LEU A 50 2.86 4.46 2.62
C LEU A 50 2.53 5.67 3.51
N ARG A 51 2.63 5.52 4.83
CA ARG A 51 2.40 6.63 5.77
C ARG A 51 3.47 7.71 5.63
N ASP A 52 4.73 7.30 5.53
CA ASP A 52 5.85 8.23 5.38
C ASP A 52 5.74 9.01 4.06
N ALA A 53 5.42 8.32 2.96
CA ALA A 53 5.21 8.97 1.67
C ALA A 53 4.00 9.93 1.68
N TYR A 54 2.92 9.58 2.39
CA TYR A 54 1.75 10.45 2.57
C TYR A 54 2.07 11.74 3.34
N LEU A 55 2.98 11.68 4.32
CA LEU A 55 3.40 12.85 5.10
C LEU A 55 4.35 13.79 4.35
N MET A 56 4.89 13.36 3.21
CA MET A 56 5.77 14.17 2.36
C MET A 56 5.03 14.98 1.29
N ILE A 57 3.69 14.85 1.23
CA ILE A 57 2.80 15.65 0.39
C ILE A 57 2.30 16.85 1.18
#